data_AF-A0A942A2M2-F1
#
_entry.id   AF-A0A942A2M2-F1
#
_cell.length_a   1.000
_cell.length_b   1.000
_cell.length_c   1.000
_cell.angle_alpha   90.00
_cell.angle_beta   90.00
_cell.angle_gamma   90.00
#
_symmetry.space_group_name_H-M   'P 1'
#
loop_
_entity.id
_entity.type
_entity.pdbx_description
1 polymer ?
#
loop_
_entity_poly.entity_id
_entity_poly.type
_entity_poly.pdbx_seq_one_letter_code
_entity_poly.pdbx_strand_id
1 'polypeptide(L)'
;MTQSRLKAFGLLLSVFALGAVAGGAGLSWAEHRRAEQSRPARVDGMLARMTAQLHLAQEQQDSIRAILKRYDPAMDSMWSEIRPRFDSLRSVVRGEIQGQLSPEQRRKYKEMLEQREREYRERRAAGRD
;
A
#
# COMPACT_ATOMS: atom_id res chain seq x y z
N MET A 1 -18.44 -6.19 42.31
CA MET A 1 -18.46 -5.07 41.34
C MET A 1 -19.89 -4.56 41.21
N THR A 2 -20.12 -3.25 41.30
CA THR A 2 -21.48 -2.68 41.22
C THR A 2 -22.05 -2.82 39.81
N GLN A 3 -23.31 -3.25 39.70
CA GLN A 3 -24.06 -3.47 38.45
C GLN A 3 -23.91 -2.31 37.43
N SER A 4 -23.78 -1.08 37.90
CA SER A 4 -23.60 0.12 37.08
C SER A 4 -22.25 0.19 36.35
N ARG A 5 -21.18 -0.33 36.96
CA ARG A 5 -19.84 -0.37 36.32
C ARG A 5 -19.79 -1.40 35.19
N LEU A 6 -20.49 -2.53 35.35
CA LEU A 6 -20.57 -3.57 34.33
C LEU A 6 -21.35 -3.10 33.09
N LYS A 7 -22.46 -2.39 33.30
CA LYS A 7 -23.25 -1.78 32.22
C LYS A 7 -22.47 -0.70 31.47
N ALA A 8 -21.73 0.16 32.19
CA ALA A 8 -20.87 1.17 31.58
C ALA A 8 -19.74 0.55 30.74
N PHE A 9 -19.11 -0.53 31.23
CA PHE A 9 -18.11 -1.28 30.48
C PHE A 9 -18.67 -1.91 29.21
N GLY A 10 -19.86 -2.53 29.31
CA GLY A 10 -20.54 -3.11 28.14
C GLY A 10 -20.83 -2.07 27.05
N LEU A 11 -21.34 -0.90 27.47
CA LEU A 11 -21.61 0.22 26.55
C LEU A 11 -20.34 0.73 25.86
N LEU A 12 -19.25 0.89 26.61
CA LEU A 12 -17.95 1.28 26.07
C LEU A 12 -17.41 0.26 25.06
N LEU A 13 -17.51 -1.04 25.39
CA LEU A 13 -17.08 -2.11 24.48
C LEU A 13 -17.89 -2.12 23.18
N SER A 14 -19.20 -1.90 23.27
CA SER A 14 -20.08 -1.81 22.09
C SER A 14 -19.75 -0.61 21.20
N VAL A 15 -19.54 0.57 21.78
CA VAL A 15 -19.15 1.77 21.02
C VAL A 15 -17.77 1.58 20.38
N PHE A 16 -16.83 0.96 21.10
CA PHE A 16 -15.50 0.65 20.57
C PHE A 16 -15.57 -0.37 19.41
N ALA A 17 -16.36 -1.43 19.55
CA ALA A 17 -16.55 -2.42 18.49
C ALA A 17 -17.20 -1.81 17.24
N LEU A 18 -18.22 -0.97 17.42
CA LEU A 18 -18.86 -0.22 16.33
C LEU A 18 -17.86 0.73 15.64
N GLY A 19 -17.04 1.42 16.43
CA GLY A 19 -15.97 2.28 15.90
C GLY A 19 -14.90 1.50 15.14
N ALA A 20 -14.51 0.32 15.61
CA ALA A 20 -13.53 -0.54 14.94
C ALA A 20 -14.06 -1.09 13.61
N VAL A 21 -15.33 -1.50 13.56
CA VAL A 21 -15.99 -1.97 12.32
C VAL A 21 -16.13 -0.82 11.31
N ALA A 22 -16.63 0.35 11.76
CA ALA A 22 -16.77 1.52 10.90
C ALA A 22 -15.41 2.04 10.39
N GLY A 23 -14.39 2.06 11.26
CA GLY A 23 -13.03 2.44 10.90
C GLY A 23 -12.37 1.45 9.94
N GLY A 24 -12.52 0.15 10.17
CA GLY A 24 -12.01 -0.91 9.29
C GLY A 24 -12.66 -0.89 7.90
N ALA A 25 -13.99 -0.71 7.85
CA ALA A 25 -14.72 -0.57 6.58
C ALA A 25 -14.32 0.71 5.83
N GLY A 26 -14.20 1.85 6.52
CA GLY A 26 -13.77 3.12 5.93
C GLY A 26 -12.35 3.08 5.35
N LEU A 27 -11.41 2.41 6.03
CA LEU A 27 -10.05 2.20 5.53
C LEU A 27 -10.04 1.34 4.27
N SER A 28 -10.79 0.23 4.25
CA SER A 28 -10.87 -0.67 3.09
C SER A 28 -11.44 0.03 1.84
N TRP A 29 -12.47 0.87 2.00
CA TRP A 29 -13.05 1.67 0.92
C TRP A 29 -12.11 2.77 0.40
N ALA A 30 -11.40 3.45 1.30
CA ALA A 30 -10.41 4.45 0.90
C ALA A 30 -9.23 3.82 0.14
N GLU A 31 -8.82 2.60 0.51
CA GLU A 31 -7.81 1.84 -0.21
C GLU A 31 -8.29 1.38 -1.59
N HIS A 32 -9.55 0.94 -1.72
CA HIS A 32 -10.14 0.57 -3.00
C HIS A 32 -10.20 1.75 -3.98
N ARG A 33 -10.65 2.93 -3.53
CA ARG A 33 -10.70 4.13 -4.39
C ARG A 33 -9.32 4.65 -4.79
N ARG A 34 -8.34 4.57 -3.88
CA ARG A 34 -6.95 4.92 -4.20
C ARG A 34 -6.33 3.95 -5.19
N ALA A 35 -6.68 2.67 -5.13
CA ALA A 35 -6.29 1.68 -6.13
C ALA A 35 -6.86 2.07 -7.50
N GLU A 36 -8.16 2.34 -7.60
CA GLU A 36 -8.79 2.74 -8.87
C GLU A 36 -8.18 4.00 -9.50
N GLN A 37 -7.88 5.04 -8.72
CA GLN A 37 -7.22 6.25 -9.24
C GLN A 37 -5.77 6.04 -9.68
N SER A 38 -5.06 5.03 -9.14
CA SER A 38 -3.65 4.78 -9.47
C SER A 38 -3.46 3.87 -10.68
N ARG A 39 -4.52 3.18 -11.14
CA ARG A 39 -4.46 2.22 -12.25
C ARG A 39 -4.19 2.85 -13.63
N PRO A 40 -4.86 3.95 -14.03
CA PRO A 40 -4.57 4.60 -15.32
C PRO A 40 -3.11 5.03 -15.40
N ALA A 41 -2.62 5.68 -14.33
CA ALA A 41 -1.25 6.15 -14.21
C ALA A 41 -0.20 5.01 -14.31
N ARG A 42 -0.49 3.83 -13.76
CA ARG A 42 0.41 2.67 -13.84
C ARG A 42 0.53 2.11 -15.26
N VAL A 43 -0.61 1.95 -15.94
CA VAL A 43 -0.64 1.46 -17.33
C VAL A 43 0.06 2.45 -18.26
N ASP A 44 -0.26 3.73 -18.13
CA ASP A 44 0.27 4.78 -18.99
C ASP A 44 1.78 4.99 -18.74
N GLY A 45 2.25 4.90 -17.50
CA GLY A 45 3.68 4.95 -17.18
C GLY A 45 4.47 3.76 -17.74
N MET A 46 3.90 2.55 -17.69
CA MET A 46 4.53 1.36 -18.28
C MET A 46 4.59 1.47 -19.81
N LEU A 47 3.50 1.92 -20.43
CA LEU A 47 3.43 2.14 -21.86
C LEU A 47 4.42 3.23 -22.31
N ALA A 48 4.48 4.37 -21.62
CA ALA A 48 5.42 5.45 -21.95
C ALA A 48 6.87 4.98 -21.94
N ARG A 49 7.26 4.16 -20.95
CA ARG A 49 8.59 3.56 -20.90
C ARG A 49 8.84 2.60 -22.08
N MET A 50 7.88 1.75 -22.41
CA MET A 50 7.99 0.84 -23.56
C MET A 50 8.08 1.63 -24.87
N THR A 51 7.27 2.66 -25.04
CA THR A 51 7.30 3.55 -26.22
C THR A 51 8.66 4.21 -26.36
N ALA A 52 9.22 4.76 -25.28
CA ALA A 52 10.52 5.43 -25.31
C ALA A 52 11.68 4.47 -25.64
N GLN A 53 11.62 3.22 -25.17
CA GLN A 53 12.70 2.24 -25.35
C GLN A 53 12.59 1.43 -26.65
N LEU A 54 11.37 1.23 -27.14
CA LEU A 54 11.08 0.36 -28.28
C LEU A 54 10.59 1.13 -29.52
N HIS A 55 10.44 2.45 -29.41
CA HIS A 55 9.95 3.35 -30.47
C HIS A 55 8.62 2.87 -31.09
N LEU A 56 7.64 2.58 -30.23
CA LEU A 56 6.37 1.98 -30.62
C LEU A 56 5.53 2.92 -31.51
N ALA A 57 5.04 2.41 -32.64
CA ALA A 57 4.04 3.07 -33.47
C ALA A 57 2.68 3.19 -32.73
N GLN A 58 1.82 4.09 -33.18
CA GLN A 58 0.56 4.40 -32.49
C GLN A 58 -0.34 3.16 -32.35
N GLU A 59 -0.45 2.36 -33.40
CA GLU A 59 -1.26 1.14 -33.43
C GLU A 59 -0.74 0.08 -32.43
N GLN A 60 0.58 0.02 -32.24
CA GLN A 60 1.22 -0.85 -31.27
C GLN A 60 0.95 -0.36 -29.84
N GLN A 61 1.02 0.96 -29.62
CA GLN A 61 0.72 1.55 -28.32
C GLN A 61 -0.72 1.26 -27.89
N ASP A 62 -1.68 1.40 -28.81
CA ASP A 62 -3.09 1.15 -28.52
C ASP A 62 -3.35 -0.33 -28.22
N SER A 63 -2.73 -1.23 -28.98
CA SER A 63 -2.79 -2.68 -28.75
C SER A 63 -2.20 -3.07 -27.40
N ILE A 64 -1.02 -2.54 -27.07
CA ILE A 64 -0.35 -2.82 -25.79
C ILE A 64 -1.13 -2.22 -24.62
N ARG A 65 -1.66 -1.00 -24.76
CA ARG A 65 -2.52 -0.38 -23.73
C ARG A 65 -3.73 -1.26 -23.43
N ALA A 66 -4.38 -1.81 -24.45
CA ALA A 66 -5.52 -2.72 -24.28
C ALA A 66 -5.13 -4.02 -23.56
N ILE A 67 -3.95 -4.57 -23.83
CA ILE A 67 -3.42 -5.76 -23.12
C ILE A 67 -3.17 -5.42 -21.65
N LEU A 68 -2.44 -4.33 -21.37
CA LEU A 68 -2.11 -3.91 -20.01
C LEU A 68 -3.38 -3.65 -19.19
N LYS A 69 -4.35 -2.89 -19.72
CA LYS A 69 -5.63 -2.63 -19.04
C LYS A 69 -6.42 -3.90 -18.74
N ARG A 70 -6.36 -4.90 -19.61
CA ARG A 70 -7.08 -6.18 -19.43
C ARG A 70 -6.55 -6.99 -18.26
N TYR A 71 -5.24 -6.99 -18.04
CA TYR A 71 -4.59 -7.82 -17.03
C TYR A 71 -4.23 -7.09 -15.74
N ASP A 72 -4.29 -5.75 -15.72
CA ASP A 72 -4.03 -4.94 -14.52
C ASP A 72 -4.87 -5.38 -13.30
N PRO A 73 -6.19 -5.65 -13.41
CA PRO A 73 -6.98 -6.11 -12.25
C PRO A 73 -6.54 -7.46 -11.68
N ALA A 74 -6.15 -8.40 -12.53
CA ALA A 74 -5.66 -9.71 -12.10
C ALA A 74 -4.33 -9.59 -11.35
N MET A 75 -3.42 -8.76 -11.87
CA MET A 75 -2.15 -8.46 -11.20
C MET A 75 -2.35 -7.78 -9.85
N ASP A 76 -3.27 -6.82 -9.77
CA ASP A 76 -3.61 -6.14 -8.53
C ASP A 76 -4.23 -7.09 -7.49
N SER A 77 -5.10 -8.00 -7.91
CA SER A 77 -5.69 -9.01 -7.02
C SER A 77 -4.62 -9.93 -6.45
N MET A 78 -3.73 -10.47 -7.29
CA MET A 78 -2.63 -11.30 -6.82
C MET A 78 -1.71 -10.53 -5.86
N TRP A 79 -1.45 -9.25 -6.15
CA TRP A 79 -0.62 -8.44 -5.27
C TRP A 79 -1.30 -8.13 -3.93
N SER A 80 -2.61 -7.87 -3.91
CA SER A 80 -3.34 -7.57 -2.68
C SER A 80 -3.34 -8.76 -1.71
N GLU A 81 -3.36 -9.99 -2.23
CA GLU A 81 -3.25 -11.21 -1.45
C GLU A 81 -1.85 -11.46 -0.88
N ILE A 82 -0.80 -11.17 -1.68
CA ILE A 82 0.59 -11.46 -1.30
C ILE A 82 1.19 -10.37 -0.42
N ARG A 83 0.81 -9.10 -0.65
CA ARG A 83 1.40 -7.92 0.01
C ARG A 83 1.44 -8.04 1.54
N PRO A 84 0.37 -8.45 2.26
CA PRO A 84 0.42 -8.56 3.71
C PRO A 84 1.49 -9.54 4.22
N ARG A 85 1.68 -10.66 3.52
CA ARG A 85 2.69 -11.67 3.86
C ARG A 85 4.10 -11.10 3.65
N PHE A 86 4.29 -10.39 2.55
CA PHE A 86 5.56 -9.72 2.24
C PHE A 86 5.88 -8.63 3.27
N ASP A 87 4.90 -7.80 3.64
CA ASP A 87 5.05 -6.74 4.64
C ASP A 87 5.39 -7.31 6.03
N SER A 88 4.76 -8.43 6.40
CA SER A 88 5.07 -9.17 7.63
C SER A 88 6.53 -9.67 7.64
N LEU A 89 6.96 -10.37 6.58
CA LEU A 89 8.34 -10.85 6.46
C LEU A 89 9.35 -9.71 6.51
N ARG A 90 9.07 -8.60 5.82
CA ARG A 90 9.91 -7.38 5.86
C ARG A 90 9.99 -6.77 7.26
N SER A 91 8.95 -6.89 8.07
CA SER A 91 8.97 -6.46 9.48
C SER A 91 9.91 -7.33 10.31
N VAL A 92 9.81 -8.65 10.18
CA VAL A 92 10.68 -9.62 10.87
C VAL A 92 12.14 -9.36 10.54
N VAL A 93 12.48 -9.30 9.24
CA VAL A 93 13.85 -9.04 8.78
C VAL A 93 14.40 -7.72 9.32
N ARG A 94 13.59 -6.65 9.36
CA ARG A 94 14.00 -5.37 9.94
C ARG A 94 14.29 -5.47 11.43
N GLY A 95 13.47 -6.22 12.17
CA GLY A 95 13.68 -6.47 13.60
C GLY A 95 14.97 -7.24 13.86
N GLU A 96 15.23 -8.28 13.09
CA GLU A 96 16.47 -9.06 13.18
C GLU A 96 17.71 -8.21 12.89
N ILE A 97 17.67 -7.39 11.83
CA ILE A 97 18.75 -6.44 11.53
C ILE A 97 18.96 -5.48 12.69
N GLN A 98 17.89 -4.88 13.23
CA GLN A 98 17.99 -3.96 14.37
C GLN A 98 18.62 -4.62 15.61
N GLY A 99 18.36 -5.91 15.83
CA GLY A 99 18.99 -6.70 16.90
C GLY A 99 20.52 -6.73 16.82
N GLN A 100 21.09 -6.67 15.61
CA GLN A 100 22.54 -6.70 15.38
C GLN A 100 23.22 -5.32 15.48
N LEU A 101 22.45 -4.23 15.59
CA LEU A 101 22.97 -2.87 15.53
C LEU A 101 23.19 -2.26 16.92
N SER A 102 24.24 -1.44 17.05
CA SER A 102 24.44 -0.55 18.21
C SER A 102 23.30 0.47 18.32
N PRO A 103 23.10 1.11 19.49
CA PRO A 103 22.09 2.16 19.65
C PRO A 103 22.20 3.29 18.60
N GLU A 104 23.42 3.76 18.30
CA GLU A 104 23.68 4.80 17.31
C GLU A 104 23.37 4.32 15.89
N GLN A 105 23.76 3.07 15.57
CA GLN A 105 23.49 2.46 14.27
C GLN A 105 21.98 2.24 14.05
N ARG A 106 21.22 1.86 15.09
CA ARG A 106 19.76 1.72 15.02
C ARG A 106 19.08 3.04 14.66
N ARG A 107 19.55 4.16 15.22
CA ARG A 107 19.03 5.50 14.89
C ARG A 107 19.24 5.82 13.41
N LYS A 108 20.47 5.65 12.91
CA LYS A 108 20.80 5.87 11.49
C LYS A 108 20.02 4.93 10.57
N TYR A 109 19.84 3.67 10.97
CA TYR A 109 19.05 2.70 10.21
C TYR A 109 17.57 3.11 10.10
N LYS A 110 16.98 3.61 11.18
CA LYS A 110 15.61 4.14 11.18
C LYS A 110 15.46 5.33 10.23
N GLU A 111 16.39 6.28 10.30
CA GLU A 111 16.42 7.45 9.38
C GLU A 111 16.51 7.01 7.91
N MET A 112 17.38 6.03 7.62
CA MET A 112 17.51 5.47 6.27
C MET A 112 16.20 4.82 5.77
N LEU A 113 15.50 4.08 6.64
CA LEU A 113 14.20 3.51 6.30
C LEU A 113 13.15 4.59 6.06
N GLU A 114 13.09 5.62 6.91
CA GLU A 114 12.14 6.72 6.76
C GLU A 114 12.38 7.53 5.49
N GLN A 115 13.63 7.80 5.15
CA GLN A 115 14.00 8.47 3.89
C GLN A 115 13.52 7.66 2.70
N ARG A 116 13.79 6.35 2.69
CA ARG A 116 13.35 5.47 1.60
C ARG A 116 11.83 5.44 1.46
N GLU A 117 11.09 5.40 2.57
CA GLU A 117 9.62 5.48 2.56
C GLU A 117 9.10 6.84 2.05
N ARG A 118 9.79 7.94 2.36
CA ARG A 118 9.48 9.27 1.79
C ARG A 118 9.67 9.26 0.27
N GLU A 119 10.83 8.81 -0.21
CA GLU A 119 11.13 8.71 -1.64
C GLU A 119 10.09 7.83 -2.38
N TYR A 120 9.68 6.70 -1.80
CA TYR A 120 8.62 5.87 -2.38
C TYR A 120 7.27 6.59 -2.45
N ARG A 121 6.90 7.35 -1.41
CA ARG A 121 5.66 8.13 -1.39
C ARG A 121 5.70 9.27 -2.40
N GLU A 122 6.81 9.98 -2.48
CA GLU A 122 7.02 11.09 -3.43
C GLU A 122 6.96 10.59 -4.87
N ARG A 123 7.64 9.47 -5.19
CA ARG A 123 7.55 8.85 -6.52
C ARG A 123 6.13 8.40 -6.85
N ARG A 124 5.37 7.91 -5.87
CA ARG A 124 3.94 7.60 -6.04
C ARG A 124 3.04 8.82 -6.16
N ALA A 125 3.45 9.97 -5.65
CA ALA A 125 2.73 11.23 -5.83
C ALA A 125 3.04 11.83 -7.20
N ALA A 126 4.32 11.91 -7.58
CA ALA A 126 4.77 12.43 -8.86
C ALA A 126 4.31 11.61 -10.08
N GLY A 127 4.04 10.31 -9.91
CA GLY A 127 3.44 9.48 -10.95
C GLY A 127 1.91 9.64 -11.10
N ARG A 128 1.27 10.54 -10.33
CA ARG A 128 -0.17 10.83 -10.39
C ARG A 128 -0.49 12.21 -10.99
N ASP A 129 0.52 13.01 -11.29
CA ASP A 129 0.44 14.31 -11.98
C ASP A 129 0.86 14.15 -13.46
#